data_AF-A0A7X6ZM37-F1
#
_entry.id   AF-A0A7X6ZM37-F1
#
_cell.length_a   1.000
_cell.length_b   1.000
_cell.length_c   1.000
_cell.angle_alpha   90.00
_cell.angle_beta   90.00
_cell.angle_gamma   90.00
#
_symmetry.space_group_name_H-M   'P 1'
#
loop_
_entity.id
_entity.type
_entity.pdbx_description
1 polymer ?
#
loop_
_entity_poly.entity_id
_entity_poly.type
_entity_poly.pdbx_seq_one_letter_code
_entity_poly.pdbx_strand_id
1 'polypeptide(L)'
;MTTIRRISFVLALLVATGALAQQRMEFPRQKFDRSRFERATPAAPPETPSAPAPAEPTAPPVATAPFAQPSAPAPDAPPSSAAIDRPAAFAPFPGAHSVSPEYKALIDNPKFDDVPKKVFKDYRDYDTVMQLQKETGACVLLYFQNPFEADEKGLCAWYEKRIATTMPWRKLMRNYIQLEITVTGRKEIKELVEKYRANKTPGIFIIQPGSDRGIRIWPFYKDYANQMRLKELDDVLKELKEASTPAYAQWF
;
A
#
# COMPACT_ATOMS: atom_id res chain seq x y z
N MET A 1 -36.55 40.67 36.58
CA MET A 1 -35.82 41.41 37.62
C MET A 1 -34.83 40.46 38.27
N THR A 2 -33.54 40.74 38.03
CA THR A 2 -32.39 40.62 38.96
C THR A 2 -32.34 39.40 39.89
N THR A 3 -31.36 38.50 39.78
CA THR A 3 -29.99 38.75 40.28
C THR A 3 -28.95 37.84 39.61
N ILE A 4 -28.13 38.45 38.76
CA ILE A 4 -26.82 37.97 38.29
C ILE A 4 -25.79 38.51 39.27
N ARG A 5 -24.92 37.64 39.81
CA ARG A 5 -23.52 37.87 40.25
C ARG A 5 -23.19 36.91 41.38
N ARG A 6 -21.98 36.33 41.31
CA ARG A 6 -21.30 35.45 42.29
C ARG A 6 -21.33 33.97 41.92
N ILE A 7 -20.60 33.58 40.87
CA ILE A 7 -19.62 32.47 40.87
C ILE A 7 -18.69 32.76 39.68
N SER A 8 -17.77 33.72 39.86
CA SER A 8 -16.71 34.06 38.89
C SER A 8 -15.38 34.22 39.63
N PHE A 9 -15.11 33.32 40.57
CA PHE A 9 -13.92 33.38 41.44
C PHE A 9 -13.39 31.98 41.80
N VAL A 10 -13.36 31.07 40.83
CA VAL A 10 -12.57 29.80 40.92
C VAL A 10 -11.65 29.65 39.69
N LEU A 11 -11.48 30.72 38.91
CA LEU A 11 -10.63 30.77 37.73
C LEU A 11 -9.38 31.62 37.99
N ALA A 12 -8.52 31.23 38.94
CA ALA A 12 -7.16 31.79 39.09
C ALA A 12 -6.32 31.05 40.15
N LEU A 13 -6.22 29.71 40.15
CA LEU A 13 -5.18 29.05 40.96
C LEU A 13 -4.83 27.61 40.52
N LEU A 14 -4.57 27.41 39.23
CA LEU A 14 -3.96 26.14 38.75
C LEU A 14 -3.08 26.36 37.51
N VAL A 15 -2.26 27.41 37.56
CA VAL A 15 -1.13 27.64 36.66
C VAL A 15 0.12 27.58 37.50
N ALA A 16 0.62 26.38 37.79
CA ALA A 16 2.01 26.14 38.16
C ALA A 16 2.29 24.64 38.23
N THR A 17 3.45 24.26 37.68
CA THR A 17 4.18 22.98 37.84
C THR A 17 3.72 21.79 36.99
N GLY A 18 4.49 21.54 35.93
CA GLY A 18 4.39 20.33 35.14
C GLY A 18 5.20 20.32 33.83
N ALA A 19 6.32 21.07 33.77
CA ALA A 19 7.29 20.91 32.68
C ALA A 19 7.99 19.55 32.85
N LEU A 20 7.41 18.50 32.25
CA LEU A 20 8.09 17.23 32.11
C LEU A 20 9.22 17.42 31.10
N ALA A 21 10.43 17.49 31.63
CA ALA A 21 11.67 17.52 30.89
C ALA A 21 11.70 16.41 29.85
N GLN A 22 11.77 16.79 28.57
CA GLN A 22 12.26 15.90 27.52
C GLN A 22 13.70 15.51 27.89
N GLN A 23 13.88 14.33 28.47
CA GLN A 23 15.17 13.67 28.52
C GLN A 23 15.57 13.33 27.09
N ARG A 24 16.27 14.27 26.45
CA ARG A 24 16.99 14.03 25.21
C ARG A 24 18.13 13.06 25.57
N MET A 25 17.95 11.78 25.23
CA MET A 25 19.04 10.81 25.31
C MET A 25 20.12 11.23 24.33
N GLU A 26 21.14 11.93 24.82
CA GLU A 26 22.37 12.15 24.08
C GLU A 26 23.16 10.84 24.13
N PHE A 27 23.11 10.09 23.03
CA PHE A 27 23.99 8.94 22.85
C PHE A 27 25.42 9.48 22.69
N PRO A 28 26.35 9.15 23.61
CA PRO A 28 27.75 9.50 23.42
C PRO A 28 28.21 8.82 22.13
N ARG A 29 28.54 9.62 21.11
CA ARG A 29 29.14 9.12 19.88
C ARG A 29 30.53 8.61 20.22
N GLN A 30 30.62 7.32 20.52
CA GLN A 30 31.88 6.61 20.64
C GLN A 30 32.63 6.81 19.33
N LYS A 31 33.73 7.57 19.39
CA LYS A 31 34.58 7.82 18.22
C LYS A 31 35.04 6.47 17.72
N PHE A 32 34.62 6.12 16.51
CA PHE A 32 35.00 4.88 15.87
C PHE A 32 36.51 4.91 15.65
N ASP A 33 37.23 4.06 16.35
CA ASP A 33 38.68 4.00 16.27
C ASP A 33 39.08 3.37 14.93
N ARG A 34 39.49 4.23 13.99
CA ARG A 34 39.89 3.85 12.64
C ARG A 34 41.26 3.19 12.59
N SER A 35 42.05 3.24 13.68
CA SER A 35 43.38 2.61 13.73
C SER A 35 43.33 1.09 13.59
N ARG A 36 42.21 0.45 13.94
CA ARG A 36 42.03 -1.01 13.76
C ARG A 36 41.84 -1.44 12.30
N PHE A 37 41.57 -0.52 11.39
CA PHE A 37 41.35 -0.80 9.97
C PHE A 37 42.51 -0.39 9.07
N GLU A 38 43.63 0.05 9.64
CA GLU A 38 44.88 0.16 8.88
C GLU A 38 45.36 -1.24 8.53
N ARG A 39 44.97 -1.72 7.33
CA ARG A 39 45.60 -2.88 6.71
C ARG A 39 47.07 -2.57 6.56
N ALA A 40 47.91 -3.46 7.10
CA ALA A 40 49.31 -3.53 6.73
C ALA A 40 49.44 -3.50 5.21
N THR A 41 50.28 -2.59 4.73
CA THR A 41 50.66 -2.47 3.32
C THR A 41 51.13 -3.85 2.83
N PRO A 42 50.58 -4.40 1.73
CA PRO A 42 51.08 -5.64 1.17
C PRO A 42 52.55 -5.47 0.79
N ALA A 43 53.41 -6.25 1.43
CA ALA A 43 54.77 -6.47 1.00
C ALA A 43 54.76 -7.05 -0.44
N ALA A 44 55.84 -6.77 -1.15
CA ALA A 44 56.08 -7.00 -2.57
C ALA A 44 55.51 -8.33 -3.14
N PRO A 45 55.09 -8.33 -4.42
CA PRO A 45 54.57 -9.52 -5.07
C PRO A 45 55.62 -10.63 -5.13
N PRO A 46 55.30 -11.87 -4.71
CA PRO A 46 56.14 -13.02 -5.02
C PRO A 46 56.09 -13.33 -6.51
N GLU A 47 57.26 -13.66 -7.04
CA GLU A 47 57.53 -13.97 -8.44
C GLU A 47 56.62 -15.08 -8.97
N THR A 48 56.14 -14.86 -10.20
CA THR A 48 55.33 -15.76 -11.01
C THR A 48 56.10 -17.05 -11.34
N PRO A 49 55.63 -18.25 -10.98
CA PRO A 49 56.07 -19.48 -11.61
C PRO A 49 55.31 -19.68 -12.93
N SER A 50 56.08 -19.97 -13.98
CA SER A 50 55.67 -20.17 -15.36
C SER A 50 54.41 -21.02 -15.59
N ALA A 51 53.58 -20.54 -16.51
CA ALA A 51 52.47 -21.30 -17.10
C ALA A 51 52.98 -22.53 -17.87
N PRO A 52 52.40 -23.73 -17.65
CA PRO A 52 52.47 -24.82 -18.62
C PRO A 52 51.46 -24.63 -19.76
N ALA A 53 51.88 -25.07 -20.94
CA ALA A 53 51.32 -24.76 -22.25
C ALA A 53 49.87 -25.22 -22.50
N PRO A 54 49.14 -24.56 -23.43
CA PRO A 54 47.81 -24.99 -23.88
C PRO A 54 47.87 -26.33 -24.65
N ALA A 55 47.03 -27.27 -24.28
CA ALA A 55 46.77 -28.46 -25.09
C ALA A 55 45.91 -28.09 -26.31
N GLU A 56 46.30 -28.62 -27.47
CA GLU A 56 45.67 -28.41 -28.77
C GLU A 56 44.21 -28.88 -28.87
N PRO A 57 43.40 -28.22 -29.72
CA PRO A 57 42.00 -28.54 -29.95
C PRO A 57 41.84 -29.79 -30.84
N THR A 58 41.01 -30.74 -30.39
CA THR A 58 40.55 -31.84 -31.24
C THR A 58 39.48 -31.33 -32.22
N ALA A 59 39.68 -31.66 -33.50
CA ALA A 59 38.87 -31.26 -34.65
C ALA A 59 37.41 -31.78 -34.62
N PRO A 60 36.48 -31.12 -35.33
CA PRO A 60 35.05 -31.44 -35.34
C PRO A 60 34.68 -32.52 -36.38
N PRO A 61 33.66 -33.37 -36.13
CA PRO A 61 33.02 -34.13 -37.19
C PRO A 61 31.80 -33.38 -37.77
N VAL A 62 31.99 -32.97 -39.03
CA VAL A 62 31.10 -33.16 -40.20
C VAL A 62 29.61 -32.79 -40.12
N ALA A 63 29.26 -31.83 -40.97
CA ALA A 63 27.91 -31.43 -41.35
C ALA A 63 27.10 -32.53 -42.07
N THR A 64 25.79 -32.56 -41.85
CA THR A 64 24.82 -33.02 -42.86
C THR A 64 23.63 -32.07 -42.85
N ALA A 65 23.23 -31.65 -44.05
CA ALA A 65 22.38 -30.51 -44.34
C ALA A 65 20.87 -30.89 -44.39
N PRO A 66 20.00 -30.06 -45.02
CA PRO A 66 18.87 -29.41 -44.37
C PRO A 66 17.54 -30.14 -44.61
N PHE A 67 16.61 -30.04 -43.65
CA PHE A 67 15.22 -30.42 -43.90
C PHE A 67 14.27 -29.25 -43.58
N ALA A 68 13.76 -28.70 -44.69
CA ALA A 68 12.39 -28.26 -44.94
C ALA A 68 11.64 -27.46 -43.86
N GLN A 69 11.41 -26.18 -44.16
CA GLN A 69 10.19 -25.48 -43.76
C GLN A 69 8.95 -26.22 -44.30
N PRO A 70 7.88 -26.28 -43.51
CA PRO A 70 6.55 -26.10 -44.03
C PRO A 70 5.93 -24.80 -43.50
N SER A 71 5.34 -24.10 -44.48
CA SER A 71 4.54 -22.89 -44.42
C SER A 71 3.63 -22.71 -43.20
N ALA A 72 3.55 -21.46 -42.77
CA ALA A 72 2.42 -20.94 -42.00
C ALA A 72 1.09 -21.12 -42.74
N PRO A 73 -0.01 -21.26 -41.99
CA PRO A 73 -1.24 -20.55 -42.28
C PRO A 73 -1.46 -19.42 -41.25
N ALA A 74 -2.11 -18.37 -41.73
CA ALA A 74 -2.46 -17.13 -41.06
C ALA A 74 -3.57 -17.33 -39.98
N PRO A 75 -3.99 -16.27 -39.27
CA PRO A 75 -4.53 -16.35 -37.92
C PRO A 75 -6.00 -16.78 -37.88
N ASP A 76 -6.30 -17.78 -37.07
CA ASP A 76 -7.67 -18.03 -36.63
C ASP A 76 -7.98 -17.20 -35.39
N ALA A 77 -9.11 -16.52 -35.46
CA ALA A 77 -9.70 -15.67 -34.45
C ALA A 77 -9.83 -16.37 -33.07
N PRO A 78 -9.74 -15.63 -31.96
CA PRO A 78 -9.86 -16.21 -30.63
C PRO A 78 -11.28 -16.75 -30.40
N PRO A 79 -11.47 -18.00 -29.92
CA PRO A 79 -12.74 -18.42 -29.40
C PRO A 79 -13.03 -17.69 -28.08
N SER A 80 -14.16 -16.99 -28.12
CA SER A 80 -14.85 -16.33 -27.03
C SER A 80 -15.17 -17.30 -25.89
N SER A 81 -15.03 -16.77 -24.66
CA SER A 81 -15.82 -17.09 -23.46
C SER A 81 -15.71 -18.49 -22.84
N ALA A 82 -14.79 -18.60 -21.87
CA ALA A 82 -15.08 -19.30 -20.62
C ALA A 82 -15.21 -18.22 -19.53
N ALA A 83 -16.44 -18.03 -19.08
CA ALA A 83 -16.83 -17.10 -18.03
C ALA A 83 -16.17 -17.51 -16.70
N ILE A 84 -15.09 -16.82 -16.34
CA ILE A 84 -14.72 -16.65 -14.93
C ILE A 84 -15.62 -15.56 -14.40
N ASP A 85 -16.30 -15.83 -13.29
CA ASP A 85 -17.08 -14.90 -12.46
C ASP A 85 -16.39 -13.53 -12.35
N ARG A 86 -16.69 -12.67 -13.32
CA ARG A 86 -16.44 -11.25 -13.25
C ARG A 86 -17.56 -10.72 -12.36
N PRO A 87 -17.31 -10.23 -11.13
CA PRO A 87 -18.33 -9.40 -10.50
C PRO A 87 -18.66 -8.31 -11.50
N ALA A 88 -19.95 -8.21 -11.80
CA ALA A 88 -20.50 -7.37 -12.86
C ALA A 88 -19.80 -6.00 -12.91
N ALA A 89 -19.57 -5.52 -14.13
CA ALA A 89 -19.19 -4.14 -14.36
C ALA A 89 -20.04 -3.24 -13.46
N PHE A 90 -19.37 -2.44 -12.63
CA PHE A 90 -19.99 -1.53 -11.68
C PHE A 90 -21.03 -0.68 -12.41
N ALA A 91 -22.31 -0.95 -12.13
CA ALA A 91 -23.37 -0.03 -12.47
C ALA A 91 -23.08 1.31 -11.77
N PRO A 92 -23.38 2.47 -12.38
CA PRO A 92 -23.34 3.74 -11.67
C PRO A 92 -24.26 3.63 -10.45
N PHE A 93 -23.70 3.75 -9.26
CA PHE A 93 -24.36 3.45 -7.99
C PHE A 93 -25.69 4.23 -7.83
N PRO A 94 -26.85 3.55 -7.75
CA PRO A 94 -28.10 4.17 -7.31
C PRO A 94 -28.15 4.07 -5.79
N GLY A 95 -27.38 4.94 -5.13
CA GLY A 95 -27.24 4.95 -3.67
C GLY A 95 -26.92 6.33 -3.12
N ALA A 96 -27.36 7.38 -3.80
CA ALA A 96 -27.34 8.72 -3.23
C ALA A 96 -28.44 8.79 -2.15
N HIS A 97 -28.11 8.37 -0.93
CA HIS A 97 -28.73 8.97 0.25
C HIS A 97 -28.67 10.49 0.05
N SER A 98 -29.72 11.23 0.43
CA SER A 98 -29.82 12.68 0.23
C SER A 98 -28.68 13.40 0.96
N VAL A 99 -27.53 13.47 0.30
CA VAL A 99 -26.33 14.13 0.75
C VAL A 99 -26.62 15.63 0.68
N SER A 100 -26.37 16.35 1.77
CA SER A 100 -26.49 17.82 1.77
C SER A 100 -25.69 18.41 0.60
N PRO A 101 -26.20 19.46 -0.09
CA PRO A 101 -25.51 20.05 -1.24
C PRO A 101 -24.05 20.44 -0.96
N GLU A 102 -23.77 20.91 0.26
CA GLU A 102 -22.42 21.25 0.72
C GLU A 102 -21.49 20.02 0.74
N TYR A 103 -21.96 18.90 1.28
CA TYR A 103 -21.19 17.67 1.30
C TYR A 103 -21.00 17.09 -0.11
N LYS A 104 -21.97 17.24 -1.03
CA LYS A 104 -21.79 16.86 -2.44
C LYS A 104 -20.67 17.69 -3.10
N ALA A 105 -20.60 18.99 -2.83
CA ALA A 105 -19.54 19.83 -3.34
C ALA A 105 -18.14 19.41 -2.85
N LEU A 106 -18.03 18.91 -1.61
CA LEU A 106 -16.78 18.34 -1.08
C LEU A 106 -16.40 17.01 -1.75
N ILE A 107 -17.37 16.21 -2.19
CA ILE A 107 -17.12 14.97 -2.94
C ILE A 107 -16.56 15.30 -4.33
N ASP A 108 -17.16 16.29 -4.98
CA ASP A 108 -16.77 16.71 -6.33
C ASP A 108 -15.41 17.46 -6.31
N ASN A 109 -15.14 18.24 -5.26
CA ASN A 109 -13.88 18.94 -5.03
C ASN A 109 -13.33 18.71 -3.61
N PRO A 110 -12.65 17.58 -3.36
CA PRO A 110 -12.06 17.27 -2.08
C PRO A 110 -10.95 18.26 -1.69
N LYS A 111 -10.87 18.55 -0.39
CA LYS A 111 -9.79 19.36 0.19
C LYS A 111 -8.54 18.51 0.39
N PHE A 112 -7.85 18.19 -0.70
CA PHE A 112 -6.66 17.31 -0.66
C PHE A 112 -5.53 17.86 0.21
N ASP A 113 -5.39 19.19 0.33
CA ASP A 113 -4.37 19.82 1.17
C ASP A 113 -4.59 19.59 2.67
N ASP A 114 -5.86 19.38 3.08
CA ASP A 114 -6.25 19.13 4.47
C ASP A 114 -6.20 17.63 4.83
N VAL A 115 -5.90 16.75 3.88
CA VAL A 115 -5.80 15.30 4.12
C VAL A 115 -4.57 15.00 4.99
N PRO A 116 -4.75 14.31 6.14
CA PRO A 116 -3.63 13.95 6.99
C PRO A 116 -2.65 13.04 6.26
N LYS A 117 -1.38 13.44 6.23
CA LYS A 117 -0.29 12.64 5.64
C LYS A 117 0.15 11.47 6.52
N LYS A 118 -0.35 11.40 7.76
CA LYS A 118 -0.06 10.30 8.68
C LYS A 118 -0.97 9.10 8.37
N VAL A 119 -0.42 7.92 8.59
CA VAL A 119 -1.17 6.66 8.50
C VAL A 119 -1.70 6.33 9.89
N PHE A 120 -3.02 6.19 10.02
CA PHE A 120 -3.65 5.71 11.24
C PHE A 120 -3.46 4.20 11.34
N LYS A 121 -3.17 3.70 12.55
CA LYS A 121 -2.83 2.28 12.76
C LYS A 121 -3.70 1.57 13.79
N ASP A 122 -4.50 2.33 14.53
CA ASP A 122 -5.41 1.79 15.52
C ASP A 122 -6.81 1.69 14.92
N TYR A 123 -7.48 0.55 15.15
CA TYR A 123 -8.87 0.36 14.74
C TYR A 123 -9.82 1.36 15.42
N ARG A 124 -9.43 1.87 16.59
CA ARG A 124 -10.17 2.89 17.34
C ARG A 124 -10.23 4.23 16.63
N ASP A 125 -9.28 4.49 15.73
CA ASP A 125 -9.26 5.71 14.92
C ASP A 125 -10.29 5.66 13.78
N TYR A 126 -10.98 4.53 13.56
CA TYR A 126 -11.94 4.37 12.47
C TYR A 126 -12.97 5.50 12.42
N ASP A 127 -13.61 5.82 13.54
CA ASP A 127 -14.62 6.89 13.58
C ASP A 127 -14.01 8.27 13.30
N THR A 128 -12.79 8.50 13.79
CA THR A 128 -12.04 9.74 13.50
C THR A 128 -11.71 9.85 12.00
N VAL A 129 -11.30 8.74 11.38
CA VAL A 129 -11.02 8.67 9.94
C VAL A 129 -12.29 8.90 9.12
N MET A 130 -13.43 8.34 9.53
CA MET A 130 -14.72 8.59 8.88
C MET A 130 -15.19 10.04 9.05
N GLN A 131 -14.90 10.68 10.18
CA GLN A 131 -15.19 12.10 10.39
C GLN A 131 -14.31 12.98 9.49
N LEU A 132 -13.01 12.71 9.42
CA LEU A 132 -12.08 13.40 8.52
C LEU A 132 -12.50 13.26 7.04
N GLN A 133 -13.01 12.10 6.65
CA GLN A 133 -13.59 11.91 5.33
C GLN A 133 -14.77 12.85 5.07
N LYS A 134 -15.65 13.05 6.06
CA LYS A 134 -16.79 13.96 5.91
C LYS A 134 -16.35 15.42 5.79
N GLU A 135 -15.31 15.80 6.53
CA GLU A 135 -14.76 17.17 6.54
C GLU A 135 -13.99 17.53 5.27
N THR A 136 -13.21 16.56 4.74
CA THR A 136 -12.33 16.77 3.59
C THR A 136 -12.96 16.38 2.25
N GLY A 137 -13.95 15.48 2.26
CA GLY A 137 -14.47 14.84 1.05
C GLY A 137 -13.52 13.81 0.42
N ALA A 138 -12.39 13.48 1.07
CA ALA A 138 -11.42 12.55 0.53
C ALA A 138 -11.86 11.08 0.67
N CYS A 139 -11.41 10.24 -0.27
CA CYS A 139 -11.54 8.79 -0.14
C CYS A 139 -10.64 8.27 0.99
N VAL A 140 -11.13 7.24 1.70
CA VAL A 140 -10.36 6.54 2.72
C VAL A 140 -9.78 5.28 2.11
N LEU A 141 -8.48 5.08 2.28
CA LEU A 141 -7.83 3.80 2.02
C LEU A 141 -7.75 3.01 3.33
N LEU A 142 -8.50 1.92 3.39
CA LEU A 142 -8.52 1.00 4.52
C LEU A 142 -7.72 -0.25 4.16
N TYR A 143 -6.64 -0.51 4.89
CA TYR A 143 -5.75 -1.63 4.67
C TYR A 143 -5.78 -2.61 5.85
N PHE A 144 -6.30 -3.81 5.64
CA PHE A 144 -6.23 -4.92 6.60
C PHE A 144 -5.02 -5.80 6.32
N GLN A 145 -4.23 -6.05 7.36
CA GLN A 145 -3.07 -6.95 7.32
C GLN A 145 -3.14 -7.98 8.46
N ASN A 146 -2.70 -9.21 8.20
CA ASN A 146 -2.59 -10.26 9.21
C ASN A 146 -1.15 -10.77 9.27
N PRO A 147 -0.33 -10.29 10.22
CA PRO A 147 1.06 -10.71 10.33
C PRO A 147 1.23 -12.09 11.01
N PHE A 148 0.14 -12.70 11.50
CA PHE A 148 0.19 -13.94 12.27
C PHE A 148 -0.05 -15.19 11.42
N GLU A 149 -0.71 -15.05 10.28
CA GLU A 149 -0.96 -16.15 9.34
C GLU A 149 0.10 -16.16 8.24
N ALA A 150 0.84 -17.26 8.10
CA ALA A 150 2.05 -17.30 7.27
C ALA A 150 1.78 -16.98 5.78
N ASP A 151 0.72 -17.56 5.21
CA ASP A 151 0.33 -17.35 3.81
C ASP A 151 -0.07 -15.89 3.57
N GLU A 152 -0.85 -15.32 4.48
CA GLU A 152 -1.31 -13.94 4.37
C GLU A 152 -0.20 -12.92 4.63
N LYS A 153 0.68 -13.20 5.58
CA LYS A 153 1.88 -12.41 5.87
C LYS A 153 2.78 -12.31 4.65
N GLY A 154 2.98 -13.43 3.94
CA GLY A 154 3.74 -13.47 2.69
C GLY A 154 3.14 -12.56 1.63
N LEU A 155 1.82 -12.61 1.43
CA LEU A 155 1.12 -11.75 0.48
C LEU A 155 1.17 -10.27 0.89
N CYS A 156 0.96 -9.95 2.17
CA CYS A 156 1.06 -8.58 2.68
C CYS A 156 2.47 -8.01 2.44
N ALA A 157 3.52 -8.74 2.83
CA ALA A 157 4.90 -8.32 2.63
C ALA A 157 5.25 -8.16 1.14
N TRP A 158 4.71 -9.02 0.28
CA TRP A 158 4.94 -8.91 -1.16
C TRP A 158 4.31 -7.65 -1.74
N TYR A 159 3.04 -7.37 -1.40
CA TYR A 159 2.34 -6.14 -1.76
C TYR A 159 3.09 -4.89 -1.26
N GLU A 160 3.47 -4.86 0.02
CA GLU A 160 4.16 -3.72 0.60
C GLU A 160 5.49 -3.43 -0.11
N LYS A 161 6.29 -4.48 -0.33
CA LYS A 161 7.61 -4.36 -0.94
C LYS A 161 7.57 -3.97 -2.42
N ARG A 162 6.53 -4.35 -3.16
CA ARG A 162 6.46 -4.16 -4.62
C ARG A 162 5.55 -3.04 -5.06
N ILE A 163 4.50 -2.73 -4.31
CA ILE A 163 3.51 -1.70 -4.63
C ILE A 163 3.61 -0.54 -3.65
N ALA A 164 3.44 -0.79 -2.35
CA ALA A 164 3.25 0.29 -1.37
C ALA A 164 4.50 1.19 -1.20
N THR A 165 5.68 0.67 -1.48
CA THR A 165 6.95 1.41 -1.41
C THR A 165 7.26 2.23 -2.68
N THR A 166 6.55 1.98 -3.78
CA THR A 166 6.81 2.65 -5.07
C THR A 166 6.51 4.15 -5.00
N MET A 167 7.22 4.93 -5.80
CA MET A 167 7.01 6.39 -5.85
C MET A 167 5.61 6.79 -6.36
N PRO A 168 5.06 6.18 -7.43
CA PRO A 168 3.71 6.51 -7.89
C PRO A 168 2.65 6.26 -6.81
N TRP A 169 2.69 5.08 -6.18
CA TRP A 169 1.79 4.76 -5.07
C TRP A 169 1.90 5.78 -3.93
N ARG A 170 3.12 6.04 -3.44
CA ARG A 170 3.33 6.99 -2.33
C ARG A 170 2.91 8.42 -2.65
N LYS A 171 3.00 8.85 -3.91
CA LYS A 171 2.50 10.18 -4.33
C LYS A 171 0.98 10.22 -4.26
N LEU A 172 0.33 9.21 -4.82
CA LEU A 172 -1.11 9.10 -4.86
C LEU A 172 -1.73 8.97 -3.45
N MET A 173 -1.13 8.16 -2.58
CA MET A 173 -1.59 7.93 -1.21
C MET A 173 -1.63 9.19 -0.33
N ARG A 174 -0.94 10.28 -0.71
CA ARG A 174 -1.03 11.57 -0.02
C ARG A 174 -2.42 12.19 -0.10
N ASN A 175 -3.19 11.78 -1.10
CA ASN A 175 -4.54 12.28 -1.35
C ASN A 175 -5.61 11.39 -0.71
N TYR A 176 -5.23 10.32 0.00
CA TYR A 176 -6.15 9.42 0.70
C TYR A 176 -5.93 9.54 2.21
N ILE A 177 -7.02 9.44 2.97
CA ILE A 177 -6.93 9.22 4.41
C ILE A 177 -6.62 7.73 4.62
N GLN A 178 -5.47 7.41 5.21
CA GLN A 178 -4.99 6.03 5.31
C GLN A 178 -5.22 5.45 6.70
N LEU A 179 -5.90 4.30 6.76
CA LEU A 179 -6.10 3.52 7.97
C LEU A 179 -5.61 2.08 7.77
N GLU A 180 -4.58 1.70 8.50
CA GLU A 180 -4.03 0.34 8.51
C GLU A 180 -4.49 -0.40 9.77
N ILE A 181 -5.17 -1.52 9.59
CA ILE A 181 -5.66 -2.34 10.70
C ILE A 181 -4.92 -3.67 10.68
N THR A 182 -4.23 -3.95 11.78
CA THR A 182 -3.70 -5.29 12.02
C THR A 182 -4.84 -6.18 12.52
N VAL A 183 -5.21 -7.18 11.74
CA VAL A 183 -6.21 -8.17 12.09
C VAL A 183 -5.64 -9.02 13.22
N THR A 184 -6.18 -8.81 14.41
CA THR A 184 -5.90 -9.61 15.60
C THR A 184 -7.19 -10.26 16.06
N GLY A 185 -7.11 -11.35 16.84
CA GLY A 185 -8.29 -12.08 17.32
C GLY A 185 -9.23 -11.32 18.28
N ARG A 186 -9.04 -10.00 18.47
CA ARG A 186 -9.88 -9.13 19.31
C ARG A 186 -11.27 -8.95 18.70
N LYS A 187 -12.30 -8.81 19.55
CA LYS A 187 -13.71 -8.81 19.13
C LYS A 187 -14.06 -7.58 18.27
N GLU A 188 -13.57 -6.41 18.64
CA GLU A 188 -13.88 -5.14 17.99
C GLU A 188 -13.29 -5.07 16.56
N ILE A 189 -12.13 -5.70 16.36
CA ILE A 189 -11.52 -5.81 15.03
C ILE A 189 -12.32 -6.79 14.15
N LYS A 190 -12.89 -7.84 14.73
CA LYS A 190 -13.75 -8.78 14.00
C LYS A 190 -14.99 -8.10 13.42
N GLU A 191 -15.59 -7.17 14.15
CA GLU A 191 -16.75 -6.41 13.65
C GLU A 191 -16.40 -5.57 12.40
N LEU A 192 -15.23 -4.91 12.40
CA LEU A 192 -14.74 -4.20 11.21
C LEU A 192 -14.37 -5.14 10.06
N VAL A 193 -13.71 -6.27 10.37
CA VAL A 193 -13.38 -7.30 9.38
C VAL A 193 -14.65 -7.88 8.74
N GLU A 194 -15.69 -8.12 9.53
CA GLU A 194 -16.98 -8.62 9.07
C GLU A 194 -17.71 -7.56 8.22
N LYS A 195 -17.74 -6.30 8.69
CA LYS A 195 -18.33 -5.17 7.95
C LYS A 195 -17.79 -5.05 6.54
N TYR A 196 -16.47 -5.16 6.38
CA TYR A 196 -15.81 -5.05 5.07
C TYR A 196 -15.57 -6.41 4.38
N ARG A 197 -16.00 -7.52 5.00
CA ARG A 197 -15.74 -8.90 4.54
C ARG A 197 -14.25 -9.14 4.24
N ALA A 198 -13.38 -8.61 5.11
CA ALA A 198 -11.92 -8.69 5.01
C ALA A 198 -11.39 -10.08 5.45
N ASN A 199 -12.01 -11.16 4.94
CA ASN A 199 -11.72 -12.54 5.33
C ASN A 199 -10.37 -13.07 4.83
N LYS A 200 -9.70 -12.31 3.96
CA LYS A 200 -8.37 -12.64 3.42
C LYS A 200 -7.53 -11.38 3.38
N THR A 201 -6.29 -11.46 3.84
CA THR A 201 -5.34 -10.33 3.78
C THR A 201 -4.24 -10.56 2.74
N PRO A 202 -3.69 -9.49 2.10
CA PRO A 202 -3.99 -8.07 2.32
C PRO A 202 -5.38 -7.65 1.84
N GLY A 203 -6.16 -7.03 2.72
CA GLY A 203 -7.50 -6.53 2.41
C GLY A 203 -7.46 -5.02 2.18
N ILE A 204 -7.37 -4.58 0.93
CA ILE A 204 -7.33 -3.14 0.58
C ILE A 204 -8.73 -2.71 0.15
N PHE A 205 -9.24 -1.66 0.77
CA PHE A 205 -10.58 -1.14 0.49
C PHE A 205 -10.53 0.38 0.28
N ILE A 206 -11.31 0.85 -0.69
CA ILE A 206 -11.56 2.27 -0.90
C ILE A 206 -12.97 2.58 -0.47
N ILE A 207 -13.10 3.48 0.50
CA ILE A 207 -14.39 3.96 0.98
C ILE A 207 -14.58 5.35 0.39
N GLN A 208 -15.55 5.48 -0.51
CA GLN A 208 -15.93 6.77 -1.07
C GLN A 208 -16.69 7.60 -0.04
N PRO A 209 -16.51 8.93 -0.03
CA PRO A 209 -17.29 9.82 0.83
C PRO A 209 -18.80 9.64 0.59
N GLY A 210 -19.54 9.37 1.66
CA GLY A 210 -20.99 9.16 1.59
C GLY A 210 -21.40 7.72 1.28
N SER A 211 -20.44 6.82 1.01
CA SER A 211 -20.66 5.38 0.95
C SER A 211 -20.35 4.74 2.30
N ASP A 212 -21.20 3.82 2.72
CA ASP A 212 -20.95 2.91 3.85
C ASP A 212 -20.17 1.65 3.41
N ARG A 213 -20.12 1.39 2.10
CA ARG A 213 -19.45 0.24 1.49
C ARG A 213 -18.06 0.61 1.00
N GLY A 214 -17.10 -0.26 1.31
CA GLY A 214 -15.76 -0.22 0.73
C GLY A 214 -15.68 -1.05 -0.54
N ILE A 215 -15.06 -0.50 -1.58
CA ILE A 215 -14.72 -1.25 -2.80
C ILE A 215 -13.39 -1.95 -2.56
N ARG A 216 -13.38 -3.28 -2.66
CA ARG A 216 -12.17 -4.08 -2.44
C ARG A 216 -11.25 -4.01 -3.65
N ILE A 217 -10.00 -3.63 -3.42
CA ILE A 217 -8.90 -3.77 -4.39
C ILE A 217 -8.14 -5.04 -4.05
N TRP A 218 -8.01 -5.93 -5.03
CA TRP A 218 -7.26 -7.17 -4.85
C TRP A 218 -6.00 -7.12 -5.74
N PRO A 219 -4.81 -6.86 -5.17
CA PRO A 219 -3.60 -6.64 -5.96
C PRO A 219 -3.00 -7.93 -6.52
N PHE A 220 -3.71 -9.06 -6.41
CA PHE A 220 -3.25 -10.36 -6.89
C PHE A 220 -4.20 -10.96 -7.91
N TYR A 221 -3.68 -11.90 -8.69
CA TYR A 221 -4.46 -12.78 -9.55
C TYR A 221 -3.91 -14.20 -9.43
N LYS A 222 -4.70 -15.19 -9.85
CA LYS A 222 -4.22 -16.56 -10.01
C LYS A 222 -3.78 -16.76 -11.45
N ASP A 223 -2.57 -17.26 -11.65
CA ASP A 223 -2.12 -17.65 -12.98
C ASP A 223 -2.72 -19.01 -13.40
N TYR A 224 -2.40 -19.45 -14.62
CA TYR A 224 -2.86 -20.73 -15.17
C TYR A 224 -2.40 -21.95 -14.35
N ALA A 225 -1.35 -21.80 -13.52
CA ALA A 225 -0.85 -22.83 -12.61
C ALA A 225 -1.50 -22.73 -11.21
N ASN A 226 -2.57 -21.93 -11.05
CA ASN A 226 -3.22 -21.62 -9.78
C ASN A 226 -2.29 -20.98 -8.73
N GLN A 227 -1.15 -20.41 -9.14
CA GLN A 227 -0.26 -19.69 -8.24
C GLN A 227 -0.70 -18.23 -8.11
N MET A 228 -0.59 -17.69 -6.90
CA MET A 228 -0.86 -16.27 -6.65
C MET A 228 0.27 -15.42 -7.20
N ARG A 229 -0.07 -14.49 -8.09
CA ARG A 229 0.83 -13.51 -8.69
C ARG A 229 0.36 -12.10 -8.36
N LEU A 230 1.30 -11.20 -8.15
CA LEU A 230 1.01 -9.79 -7.94
C LEU A 230 0.72 -9.14 -9.30
N LYS A 231 -0.34 -8.32 -9.37
CA LYS A 231 -0.63 -7.48 -10.54
C LYS A 231 0.48 -6.44 -10.74
N GLU A 232 0.65 -5.99 -11.97
CA GLU A 232 1.53 -4.86 -12.25
C GLU A 232 0.99 -3.59 -11.58
N LEU A 233 1.90 -2.66 -11.27
CA LEU A 233 1.53 -1.42 -10.56
C LEU A 233 0.42 -0.65 -11.30
N ASP A 234 0.51 -0.57 -12.63
CA ASP A 234 -0.45 0.18 -13.45
C ASP A 234 -1.86 -0.43 -13.40
N ASP A 235 -1.97 -1.77 -13.33
CA ASP A 235 -3.26 -2.45 -13.18
C ASP A 235 -3.88 -2.16 -11.80
N VAL A 236 -3.06 -2.18 -10.75
CA VAL A 236 -3.51 -1.84 -9.39
C VAL A 236 -3.97 -0.38 -9.32
N LEU A 237 -3.22 0.54 -9.94
CA LEU A 237 -3.58 1.95 -10.02
C LEU A 237 -4.87 2.16 -10.84
N LYS A 238 -5.08 1.40 -11.91
CA LYS A 238 -6.33 1.44 -12.68
C LYS A 238 -7.53 1.03 -11.84
N GLU A 239 -7.44 -0.09 -11.12
CA GLU A 239 -8.52 -0.52 -10.21
C GLU A 239 -8.79 0.51 -9.11
N LEU A 240 -7.73 1.11 -8.59
CA LEU A 240 -7.83 2.17 -7.58
C LEU A 240 -8.52 3.42 -8.15
N LYS A 241 -8.25 3.79 -9.41
CA LYS A 241 -8.92 4.90 -10.12
C LYS A 241 -10.41 4.64 -10.28
N GLU A 242 -10.78 3.43 -10.69
CA GLU A 242 -12.17 3.01 -10.87
C GLU A 242 -12.94 2.96 -9.53
N ALA A 243 -12.25 2.62 -8.43
CA ALA A 243 -12.84 2.59 -7.10
C ALA A 243 -12.93 3.97 -6.41
N SER A 244 -12.19 4.96 -6.88
CA SER A 244 -12.14 6.30 -6.28
C SER A 244 -13.21 7.21 -6.84
N THR A 245 -13.46 8.35 -6.18
CA THR A 245 -14.36 9.36 -6.76
C THR A 245 -13.75 9.98 -8.02
N PRO A 246 -14.56 10.49 -8.96
CA PRO A 246 -14.06 11.13 -10.18
C PRO A 246 -13.05 12.26 -9.94
N ALA A 247 -13.11 12.92 -8.78
CA ALA A 247 -12.15 13.94 -8.36
C ALA A 247 -10.70 13.46 -8.31
N TYR A 248 -10.47 12.14 -8.20
CA TYR A 248 -9.13 11.57 -8.20
C TYR A 248 -8.53 11.40 -9.59
N ALA A 249 -9.31 11.54 -10.67
CA ALA A 249 -8.89 11.18 -12.03
C ALA A 249 -7.61 11.88 -12.51
N GLN A 250 -7.33 13.09 -12.02
CA GLN A 250 -6.14 13.88 -12.34
C GLN A 250 -4.84 13.42 -11.66
N TRP A 251 -4.95 12.55 -10.65
CA TRP A 251 -3.82 12.06 -9.86
C TRP A 251 -3.32 10.67 -10.30
N PHE A 252 -3.95 10.09 -11.33
CA PHE A 252 -3.63 8.82 -11.96
C PHE A 252 -3.19 9.03 -13.40
#